data_AF-A0A9W6SZR2-F1
#
_entry.id   AF-A0A9W6SZR2-F1
#
_cell.length_a   1.000
_cell.length_b   1.000
_cell.length_c   1.000
_cell.angle_alpha   90.00
_cell.angle_beta   90.00
_cell.angle_gamma   90.00
#
_symmetry.space_group_name_H-M   'P 1'
#
loop_
_entity.id
_entity.type
_entity.pdbx_description
1 polymer ?
#
loop_
_entity_poly.entity_id
_entity_poly.type
_entity_poly.pdbx_seq_one_letter_code
_entity_poly.pdbx_strand_id
1 'polypeptide(L)'
;MMLEEKLSVLIKSTRDNFDISNDVQGLERIQESIRQLDRVRDDAIKSQREELENLKRESKYIVNEVKNLEESTKNSETQKNLIDLEKETFKIAKNLSNLDMELNMLNLKLNKDLKNLDNLNLQLDQIKHNYDINKRKLSKTNKISKKSDTDGEEEDEEDEDDRKISENAKILKLRLYESTGVKFNKSNNEIIILNKKNNQTNILKVGNNEYSDYFISNFIWDRI
;
A
#
# COMPACT_ATOMS: atom_id res chain seq x y z
N MET A 1 -75.97 -28.80 -86.04
CA MET A 1 -76.32 -27.39 -85.76
C MET A 1 -76.40 -27.06 -84.27
N MET A 2 -77.20 -27.76 -83.44
CA MET A 2 -77.27 -27.46 -81.99
C MET A 2 -75.96 -27.68 -81.18
N LEU A 3 -75.09 -28.61 -81.59
CA LEU A 3 -73.81 -28.82 -80.88
C LEU A 3 -72.77 -27.71 -81.17
N GLU A 4 -72.75 -27.15 -82.38
CA GLU A 4 -71.82 -26.05 -82.74
C GLU A 4 -72.20 -24.73 -82.09
N GLU A 5 -73.50 -24.47 -81.92
CA GLU A 5 -74.00 -23.28 -81.23
C GLU A 5 -73.63 -23.29 -79.73
N LYS A 6 -73.68 -24.47 -79.09
CA LYS A 6 -73.24 -24.62 -77.69
C LYS A 6 -71.73 -24.47 -77.50
N LEU A 7 -70.93 -24.97 -78.45
CA LEU A 7 -69.47 -24.84 -78.42
C LEU A 7 -69.02 -23.40 -78.66
N SER A 8 -69.64 -22.71 -79.63
CA SER A 8 -69.30 -21.31 -79.94
C SER A 8 -69.66 -20.36 -78.80
N VAL A 9 -70.78 -20.57 -78.09
CA VAL A 9 -71.14 -19.81 -76.89
C VAL A 9 -70.13 -20.06 -75.75
N LEU A 10 -69.69 -21.31 -75.55
CA LEU A 10 -68.69 -21.63 -74.53
C LEU A 10 -67.34 -20.96 -74.84
N ILE A 11 -66.87 -21.02 -76.09
CA ILE A 11 -65.62 -20.37 -76.50
C ILE A 11 -65.69 -18.85 -76.29
N LYS A 12 -66.83 -18.23 -76.64
CA LYS A 12 -67.05 -16.81 -76.42
C LYS A 12 -67.05 -16.46 -74.92
N SER A 13 -67.74 -17.24 -74.09
CA SER A 13 -67.75 -17.07 -72.64
C SER A 13 -66.36 -17.26 -72.03
N THR A 14 -65.57 -18.25 -72.47
CA THR A 14 -64.20 -18.45 -71.97
C THR A 14 -63.27 -17.32 -72.40
N ARG A 15 -63.46 -16.76 -73.60
CA ARG A 15 -62.67 -15.62 -74.09
C ARG A 15 -63.02 -14.35 -73.34
N ASP A 16 -64.30 -14.11 -73.10
CA ASP A 16 -64.78 -12.90 -72.43
C ASP A 16 -64.46 -12.93 -70.91
N ASN A 17 -64.34 -14.12 -70.30
CA ASN A 17 -63.86 -14.31 -68.92
C ASN A 17 -62.33 -14.29 -68.78
N PHE A 18 -61.56 -14.31 -69.87
CA PHE A 18 -60.10 -14.32 -69.82
C PHE A 18 -59.59 -12.87 -69.72
N ASP A 19 -59.40 -12.39 -68.49
CA ASP A 19 -59.01 -11.00 -68.23
C ASP A 19 -57.49 -10.80 -68.27
N ILE A 20 -56.98 -10.64 -69.48
CA ILE A 20 -55.56 -10.34 -69.75
C ILE A 20 -55.18 -8.97 -69.16
N SER A 21 -56.12 -8.03 -69.05
CA SER A 21 -55.82 -6.67 -68.60
C SER A 21 -55.41 -6.65 -67.14
N ASN A 22 -56.12 -7.40 -66.29
CA ASN A 22 -55.75 -7.54 -64.88
C ASN A 22 -54.38 -8.19 -64.69
N ASP A 23 -54.04 -9.19 -65.50
CA ASP A 23 -52.74 -9.85 -65.45
C ASP A 23 -51.62 -8.90 -65.89
N VAL A 24 -51.83 -8.11 -66.94
CA VAL A 24 -50.87 -7.09 -67.39
C VAL A 24 -50.67 -6.03 -66.31
N GLN A 25 -51.74 -5.53 -65.68
CA GLN A 25 -51.64 -4.62 -64.55
C GLN A 25 -50.93 -5.26 -63.35
N GLY A 26 -51.14 -6.55 -63.11
CA GLY A 26 -50.41 -7.33 -62.12
C GLY A 26 -48.90 -7.36 -62.39
N LEU A 27 -48.51 -7.60 -63.65
CA LEU A 27 -47.11 -7.57 -64.08
C LEU A 27 -46.49 -6.17 -63.93
N GLU A 28 -47.22 -5.11 -64.26
CA GLU A 28 -46.76 -3.73 -64.06
C GLU A 28 -46.50 -3.43 -62.57
N ARG A 29 -47.40 -3.85 -61.68
CA ARG A 29 -47.22 -3.72 -60.22
C ARG A 29 -46.00 -4.49 -59.72
N ILE A 30 -45.80 -5.72 -60.21
CA ILE A 30 -44.62 -6.52 -59.88
C ILE A 30 -43.34 -5.81 -60.36
N GLN A 31 -43.35 -5.27 -61.58
CA GLN A 31 -42.20 -4.54 -62.12
C GLN A 31 -41.90 -3.27 -61.32
N GLU A 32 -42.92 -2.55 -60.87
CA GLU A 32 -42.75 -1.41 -59.99
C GLU A 32 -42.16 -1.82 -58.64
N SER A 33 -42.66 -2.91 -58.05
CA SER A 33 -42.12 -3.47 -56.80
C SER A 33 -40.65 -3.88 -56.93
N ILE A 34 -40.27 -4.52 -58.05
CA ILE A 34 -38.87 -4.87 -58.33
C ILE A 34 -38.01 -3.61 -58.42
N ARG A 35 -38.46 -2.57 -59.12
CA ARG A 35 -37.73 -1.29 -59.21
C ARG A 35 -37.58 -0.60 -57.85
N GLN A 36 -38.60 -0.66 -57.00
CA GLN A 36 -38.54 -0.13 -55.64
C GLN A 36 -37.54 -0.95 -54.80
N LEU A 37 -37.58 -2.27 -54.91
CA LEU A 37 -36.67 -3.17 -54.19
C LEU A 37 -35.21 -2.97 -54.63
N ASP A 38 -34.94 -2.80 -55.92
CA ASP A 38 -33.60 -2.49 -56.42
C ASP A 38 -33.08 -1.16 -55.86
N ARG A 39 -33.91 -0.10 -55.81
CA ARG A 39 -33.52 1.18 -55.21
C ARG A 39 -33.16 1.05 -53.74
N VAL A 40 -34.04 0.40 -52.96
CA VAL A 40 -33.80 0.19 -51.51
C VAL A 40 -32.54 -0.66 -51.29
N ARG A 41 -32.34 -1.70 -52.10
CA ARG A 41 -31.15 -2.54 -52.05
C ARG A 41 -29.90 -1.72 -52.34
N ASP A 42 -29.90 -0.93 -53.41
CA ASP A 42 -28.73 -0.16 -53.83
C ASP A 42 -28.38 0.92 -52.79
N ASP A 43 -29.39 1.54 -52.17
CA ASP A 43 -29.17 2.52 -51.08
C ASP A 43 -28.65 1.85 -49.81
N ALA A 44 -29.18 0.68 -49.44
CA ALA A 44 -28.66 -0.11 -48.32
C ALA A 44 -27.20 -0.54 -48.54
N ILE A 45 -26.86 -0.99 -49.76
CA ILE A 45 -25.48 -1.36 -50.12
C ILE A 45 -24.55 -0.16 -50.05
N LYS A 46 -24.98 1.03 -50.50
CA LYS A 46 -24.16 2.26 -50.39
C LYS A 46 -23.92 2.62 -48.92
N SER A 47 -24.97 2.63 -48.10
CA SER A 47 -24.86 2.94 -46.67
C SER A 47 -23.90 1.98 -45.94
N GLN A 48 -24.04 0.66 -46.18
CA GLN A 48 -23.14 -0.34 -45.59
C GLN A 48 -21.69 -0.19 -46.07
N ARG A 49 -21.47 0.19 -47.34
CA ARG A 49 -20.12 0.45 -47.86
C ARG A 49 -19.48 1.68 -47.21
N GLU A 50 -20.24 2.74 -46.98
CA GLU A 50 -19.78 3.93 -46.26
C GLU A 50 -19.41 3.59 -44.81
N GLU A 51 -20.26 2.81 -44.12
CA GLU A 51 -19.98 2.33 -42.78
C GLU A 51 -18.70 1.47 -42.72
N LEU A 52 -18.53 0.54 -43.67
CA LEU A 52 -17.32 -0.28 -43.77
C LEU A 52 -16.05 0.56 -44.03
N GLU A 53 -16.12 1.59 -44.88
CA GLU A 53 -14.98 2.47 -45.11
C GLU A 53 -14.66 3.32 -43.87
N ASN A 54 -15.67 3.77 -43.12
CA ASN A 54 -15.46 4.47 -41.84
C ASN A 54 -14.79 3.56 -40.81
N LEU A 55 -15.32 2.34 -40.62
CA LEU A 55 -14.77 1.37 -39.67
C LEU A 55 -13.33 0.95 -40.05
N LYS A 56 -13.05 0.84 -41.34
CA LYS A 56 -11.70 0.57 -41.86
C LYS A 56 -10.73 1.72 -41.62
N ARG A 57 -11.19 2.97 -41.70
CA ARG A 57 -10.37 4.15 -41.34
C ARG A 57 -10.07 4.18 -39.86
N GLU A 58 -11.08 3.92 -39.02
CA GLU A 58 -10.92 3.82 -37.57
C GLU A 58 -9.95 2.70 -37.18
N SER A 59 -10.10 1.52 -37.77
CA SER A 59 -9.18 0.40 -37.57
C SER A 59 -7.74 0.76 -37.96
N LYS A 60 -7.53 1.44 -39.11
CA LYS A 60 -6.20 1.93 -39.50
C LYS A 60 -5.63 2.95 -38.53
N TYR A 61 -6.47 3.84 -37.99
CA TYR A 61 -6.05 4.82 -37.00
C TYR A 61 -5.57 4.11 -35.72
N ILE A 62 -6.37 3.18 -35.19
CA ILE A 62 -6.02 2.40 -33.99
C ILE A 62 -4.75 1.58 -34.21
N VAL A 63 -4.61 0.92 -35.36
CA VAL A 63 -3.39 0.14 -35.68
C VAL A 63 -2.15 1.03 -35.72
N ASN A 64 -2.26 2.23 -36.31
CA ASN A 64 -1.16 3.19 -36.31
C ASN A 64 -0.85 3.73 -34.92
N GLU A 65 -1.87 3.99 -34.09
CA GLU A 65 -1.70 4.43 -32.71
C GLU A 65 -1.01 3.36 -31.87
N VAL A 66 -1.46 2.10 -31.95
CA VAL A 66 -0.81 0.95 -31.30
C VAL A 66 0.64 0.82 -31.76
N LYS A 67 0.91 0.96 -33.06
CA LYS A 67 2.29 0.92 -33.58
C LYS A 67 3.14 2.06 -33.01
N ASN A 68 2.61 3.28 -32.94
CA ASN A 68 3.31 4.42 -32.35
C ASN A 68 3.57 4.20 -30.85
N LEU A 69 2.60 3.65 -30.11
CA LEU A 69 2.75 3.29 -28.70
C LEU A 69 3.79 2.17 -28.52
N GLU A 70 3.78 1.16 -29.37
CA GLU A 70 4.81 0.12 -29.40
C GLU A 70 6.19 0.71 -29.68
N GLU A 71 6.32 1.63 -30.64
CA GLU A 71 7.59 2.30 -30.92
C GLU A 71 8.04 3.18 -29.74
N SER A 72 7.10 3.85 -29.06
CA SER A 72 7.38 4.65 -27.86
C SER A 72 7.79 3.80 -26.64
N THR A 73 7.22 2.61 -26.48
CA THR A 73 7.58 1.66 -25.41
C THR A 73 8.87 0.91 -25.76
N LYS A 74 9.14 0.71 -27.06
CA LYS A 74 10.43 0.32 -27.61
C LYS A 74 11.47 1.46 -27.60
N ASN A 75 11.23 2.58 -26.90
CA ASN A 75 12.31 3.46 -26.45
C ASN A 75 13.24 2.64 -25.54
N SER A 76 14.08 1.84 -26.19
CA SER A 76 15.07 0.92 -25.67
C SER A 76 15.93 1.62 -24.64
N GLU A 77 16.11 2.92 -24.76
CA GLU A 77 16.81 3.77 -23.80
C GLU A 77 16.11 3.82 -22.43
N THR A 78 14.79 4.01 -22.37
CA THR A 78 14.06 3.96 -21.09
C THR A 78 14.10 2.58 -20.46
N GLN A 79 13.92 1.53 -21.26
CA GLN A 79 14.01 0.15 -20.79
C GLN A 79 15.42 -0.23 -20.33
N LYS A 80 16.46 0.22 -21.06
CA LYS A 80 17.87 0.05 -20.67
C LYS A 80 18.18 0.79 -19.38
N ASN A 81 17.75 2.06 -19.27
CA ASN A 81 17.93 2.87 -18.07
C ASN A 81 17.25 2.22 -16.86
N LEU A 82 16.05 1.65 -17.04
CA LEU A 82 15.35 0.91 -15.98
C LEU A 82 16.17 -0.32 -15.55
N ILE A 83 16.63 -1.13 -16.50
CA ILE A 83 17.45 -2.32 -16.21
C ILE A 83 18.77 -1.93 -15.51
N ASP A 84 19.40 -0.83 -15.92
CA ASP A 84 20.65 -0.38 -15.31
C ASP A 84 20.42 0.18 -13.89
N LEU A 85 19.33 0.91 -13.66
CA LEU A 85 18.89 1.32 -12.32
C LEU A 85 18.55 0.11 -11.43
N GLU A 86 17.91 -0.93 -11.97
CA GLU A 86 17.66 -2.18 -11.24
C GLU A 86 18.97 -2.88 -10.82
N LYS A 87 19.99 -2.86 -11.68
CA LYS A 87 21.32 -3.39 -11.29
C LYS A 87 21.98 -2.54 -10.22
N GLU A 88 21.87 -1.21 -10.29
CA GLU A 88 22.43 -0.31 -9.28
C GLU A 88 21.74 -0.48 -7.93
N THR A 89 20.40 -0.54 -7.91
CA THR A 89 19.64 -0.80 -6.68
C THR A 89 20.01 -2.15 -6.07
N PHE A 90 20.22 -3.19 -6.89
CA PHE A 90 20.69 -4.49 -6.42
C PHE A 90 22.11 -4.41 -5.82
N LYS A 91 23.03 -3.66 -6.45
CA LYS A 91 24.39 -3.42 -5.89
C LYS A 91 24.32 -2.68 -4.56
N ILE A 92 23.51 -1.64 -4.46
CA ILE A 92 23.32 -0.85 -3.23
C ILE A 92 22.72 -1.74 -2.13
N ALA A 93 21.69 -2.51 -2.44
CA ALA A 93 21.08 -3.44 -1.48
C ALA A 93 22.08 -4.49 -0.97
N LYS A 94 22.94 -5.02 -1.85
CA LYS A 94 24.00 -5.95 -1.46
C LYS A 94 25.03 -5.28 -0.54
N ASN A 95 25.45 -4.05 -0.86
CA ASN A 95 26.39 -3.30 -0.03
C ASN A 95 25.78 -2.97 1.34
N LEU A 96 24.51 -2.57 1.39
CA LEU A 96 23.77 -2.32 2.62
C LEU A 96 23.71 -3.58 3.49
N SER A 97 23.36 -4.73 2.88
CA SER A 97 23.34 -6.01 3.60
C SER A 97 24.71 -6.41 4.14
N ASN A 98 25.78 -6.18 3.40
CA ASN A 98 27.14 -6.44 3.89
C ASN A 98 27.49 -5.51 5.06
N LEU A 99 27.14 -4.23 4.96
CA LEU A 99 27.37 -3.25 6.02
C LEU A 99 26.57 -3.60 7.28
N ASP A 100 25.32 -4.05 7.13
CA ASP A 100 24.50 -4.55 8.25
C ASP A 100 25.13 -5.77 8.92
N MET A 101 25.74 -6.68 8.16
CA MET A 101 26.49 -7.80 8.73
C MET A 101 27.73 -7.33 9.51
N GLU A 102 28.49 -6.40 8.96
CA GLU A 102 29.65 -5.82 9.63
C GLU A 102 29.26 -5.08 10.92
N LEU A 103 28.17 -4.31 10.89
CA LEU A 103 27.63 -3.59 12.04
C LEU A 103 27.20 -4.57 13.14
N ASN A 104 26.52 -5.65 12.76
CA ASN A 104 26.16 -6.72 13.69
C ASN A 104 27.39 -7.40 14.30
N MET A 105 28.42 -7.69 13.51
CA MET A 105 29.68 -8.26 14.01
C MET A 105 30.40 -7.32 14.98
N LEU A 106 30.41 -6.02 14.68
CA LEU A 106 31.00 -5.01 15.54
C LEU A 106 30.22 -4.86 16.84
N ASN A 107 28.88 -4.87 16.80
CA ASN A 107 28.03 -4.87 17.98
C ASN A 107 28.26 -6.10 18.86
N LEU A 108 28.42 -7.29 18.27
CA LEU A 108 28.78 -8.50 19.02
C LEU A 108 30.14 -8.35 19.70
N LYS A 109 31.14 -7.78 19.01
CA LYS A 109 32.45 -7.51 19.59
C LYS A 109 32.37 -6.48 20.72
N LEU A 110 31.66 -5.39 20.53
CA LEU A 110 31.43 -4.36 21.54
C LEU A 110 30.78 -4.95 22.79
N ASN A 111 29.72 -5.75 22.62
CA ASN A 111 29.06 -6.43 23.74
C ASN A 111 30.00 -7.39 24.50
N LYS A 112 30.90 -8.06 23.78
CA LYS A 112 31.93 -8.91 24.41
C LYS A 112 32.92 -8.08 25.22
N ASP A 113 33.37 -6.96 24.68
CA ASP A 113 34.33 -6.07 25.35
C ASP A 113 33.70 -5.39 26.58
N LEU A 114 32.42 -5.01 26.52
CA LEU A 114 31.66 -4.52 27.68
C LEU A 114 31.59 -5.59 28.79
N LYS A 115 31.26 -6.84 28.46
CA LYS A 115 31.28 -7.94 29.45
C LYS A 115 32.66 -8.16 30.05
N ASN A 116 33.73 -8.01 29.26
CA ASN A 116 35.09 -8.12 29.77
C ASN A 116 35.41 -7.01 30.77
N LEU A 117 34.97 -5.77 30.50
CA LEU A 117 35.11 -4.64 31.44
C LEU A 117 34.33 -4.88 32.73
N ASP A 118 33.09 -5.37 32.65
CA ASP A 118 32.30 -5.70 33.84
C ASP A 118 32.99 -6.75 34.71
N ASN A 119 33.52 -7.80 34.09
CA ASN A 119 34.29 -8.82 34.81
C ASN A 119 35.56 -8.25 35.46
N LEU A 120 36.26 -7.35 34.76
CA LEU A 120 37.46 -6.70 35.29
C LEU A 120 37.12 -5.77 36.48
N ASN A 121 36.00 -5.03 36.39
CA ASN A 121 35.50 -4.20 37.48
C ASN A 121 35.14 -5.05 38.70
N LEU A 122 34.44 -6.17 38.51
CA LEU A 122 34.14 -7.11 39.60
C LEU A 122 35.42 -7.65 40.26
N GLN A 123 36.43 -8.00 39.48
CA GLN A 123 37.73 -8.41 40.03
C GLN A 123 38.40 -7.28 40.82
N LEU A 124 38.32 -6.04 40.33
CA LEU A 124 38.92 -4.89 40.97
C LEU A 124 38.21 -4.56 42.29
N ASP A 125 36.90 -4.69 42.36
CA ASP A 125 36.12 -4.53 43.59
C ASP A 125 36.41 -5.65 44.60
N GLN A 126 36.57 -6.90 44.14
CA GLN A 126 37.03 -8.00 45.00
C GLN A 126 38.42 -7.71 45.59
N ILE A 127 39.35 -7.21 44.77
CA ILE A 127 40.71 -6.86 45.23
C ILE A 127 40.65 -5.69 46.22
N LYS A 128 39.87 -4.64 45.94
CA LYS A 128 39.66 -3.53 46.88
C LYS A 128 39.08 -4.02 48.20
N HIS A 129 38.04 -4.84 48.15
CA HIS A 129 37.43 -5.41 49.35
C HIS A 129 38.42 -6.23 50.17
N ASN A 130 39.22 -7.08 49.51
CA ASN A 130 40.28 -7.85 50.14
C ASN A 130 41.38 -6.94 50.75
N TYR A 131 41.75 -5.87 50.05
CA TYR A 131 42.70 -4.87 50.55
C TYR A 131 42.15 -4.17 51.78
N ASP A 132 40.89 -3.74 51.78
CA ASP A 132 40.24 -3.10 52.93
C ASP A 132 40.12 -4.05 54.13
N ILE A 133 39.77 -5.31 53.90
CA ILE A 133 39.78 -6.35 54.94
C ILE A 133 41.19 -6.50 55.53
N ASN A 134 42.22 -6.59 54.70
CA ASN A 134 43.59 -6.75 55.17
C ASN A 134 44.12 -5.48 55.86
N LYS A 135 43.75 -4.28 55.40
CA LYS A 135 44.05 -3.00 56.05
C LYS A 135 43.37 -2.88 57.41
N ARG A 136 42.10 -3.32 57.53
CA ARG A 136 41.37 -3.44 58.80
C ARG A 136 42.04 -4.45 59.73
N LYS A 137 42.53 -5.58 59.22
CA LYS A 137 43.30 -6.56 60.01
C LYS A 137 44.63 -5.98 60.50
N LEU A 138 45.37 -5.25 59.66
CA LEU A 138 46.65 -4.61 60.01
C LEU A 138 46.47 -3.49 61.06
N SER A 139 45.37 -2.73 60.96
CA SER A 139 45.01 -1.73 61.97
C SER A 139 44.48 -2.35 63.26
N LYS A 140 43.82 -3.52 63.20
CA LYS A 140 43.48 -4.31 64.41
C LYS A 140 44.72 -4.92 65.08
N THR A 141 45.72 -5.39 64.33
CA THR A 141 47.00 -5.86 64.91
C THR A 141 47.81 -4.71 65.53
N ASN A 142 47.73 -3.50 65.00
CA ASN A 142 48.31 -2.29 65.62
C ASN A 142 47.44 -1.68 66.74
N LYS A 143 46.18 -2.10 66.92
CA LYS A 143 45.28 -1.68 68.01
C LYS A 143 45.19 -2.69 69.17
N ILE A 144 45.92 -3.81 69.14
CA ILE A 144 46.13 -4.66 70.34
C ILE A 144 47.04 -3.97 71.38
N SER A 145 47.61 -2.79 71.07
CA SER A 145 48.33 -1.94 72.02
C SER A 145 47.61 -0.65 72.44
N LYS A 146 46.31 -0.46 72.15
CA LYS A 146 45.50 0.60 72.77
C LYS A 146 43.98 0.35 72.58
N LYS A 147 43.34 0.04 73.73
CA LYS A 147 41.98 0.38 74.20
C LYS A 147 41.27 1.48 73.38
N SER A 148 39.95 1.64 73.33
CA SER A 148 38.70 0.96 73.69
C SER A 148 37.64 2.03 73.32
N ASP A 149 36.41 1.61 73.01
CA ASP A 149 35.21 2.48 72.92
C ASP A 149 35.23 3.44 71.70
N THR A 150 34.18 3.71 70.94
CA THR A 150 32.74 3.85 71.16
C THR A 150 32.02 3.76 69.80
N ASP A 151 30.79 3.26 69.82
CA ASP A 151 29.57 3.58 69.03
C ASP A 151 29.73 4.59 67.88
N GLY A 152 29.22 4.38 66.67
CA GLY A 152 27.93 3.79 66.28
C GLY A 152 27.11 4.92 65.64
N GLU A 153 26.91 4.88 64.32
CA GLU A 153 25.98 5.73 63.55
C GLU A 153 25.91 5.16 62.10
N GLU A 154 24.87 4.35 61.85
CA GLU A 154 24.43 3.89 60.52
C GLU A 154 22.94 4.27 60.41
N GLU A 155 22.62 5.41 59.82
CA GLU A 155 21.32 5.74 59.22
C GLU A 155 21.61 6.61 57.99
N ASP A 156 20.87 6.39 56.88
CA ASP A 156 20.75 7.24 55.65
C ASP A 156 20.89 6.51 54.27
N GLU A 157 20.68 5.19 54.16
CA GLU A 157 20.68 4.52 52.82
C GLU A 157 19.29 4.16 52.25
N GLU A 158 18.20 4.19 53.04
CA GLU A 158 16.87 3.74 52.57
C GLU A 158 16.13 4.75 51.65
N ASP A 159 16.44 6.05 51.71
CA ASP A 159 15.69 7.08 50.96
C ASP A 159 16.13 7.29 49.49
N GLU A 160 17.31 6.81 49.09
CA GLU A 160 17.81 6.97 47.71
C GLU A 160 17.24 5.92 46.74
N ASP A 161 17.03 4.69 47.21
CA ASP A 161 16.61 3.58 46.36
C ASP A 161 15.13 3.70 45.97
N ASP A 162 14.27 4.19 46.86
CA ASP A 162 12.85 4.45 46.57
C ASP A 162 12.66 5.52 45.48
N ARG A 163 13.54 6.51 45.40
CA ARG A 163 13.52 7.53 44.34
C ARG A 163 13.90 6.94 42.99
N LYS A 164 14.94 6.11 42.94
CA LYS A 164 15.42 5.44 41.70
C LYS A 164 14.38 4.46 41.17
N ILE A 165 13.71 3.71 42.04
CA ILE A 165 12.63 2.78 41.66
C ILE A 165 11.44 3.56 41.06
N SER A 166 11.08 4.71 41.66
CA SER A 166 10.00 5.58 41.16
C SER A 166 10.30 6.20 39.79
N GLU A 167 11.54 6.63 39.55
CA GLU A 167 11.96 7.15 38.25
C GLU A 167 11.95 6.08 37.16
N ASN A 168 12.47 4.88 37.46
CA ASN A 168 12.44 3.74 36.56
C ASN A 168 11.01 3.33 36.19
N ALA A 169 10.08 3.35 37.15
CA ALA A 169 8.67 3.08 36.90
C ALA A 169 8.02 4.11 35.96
N LYS A 170 8.37 5.40 36.07
CA LYS A 170 7.87 6.46 35.16
C LYS A 170 8.40 6.26 33.73
N ILE A 171 9.67 5.92 33.57
CA ILE A 171 10.27 5.66 32.26
C ILE A 171 9.60 4.47 31.57
N LEU A 172 9.35 3.38 32.31
CA LEU A 172 8.64 2.21 31.79
C LEU A 172 7.21 2.55 31.36
N LYS A 173 6.48 3.36 32.14
CA LYS A 173 5.15 3.85 31.76
C LYS A 173 5.19 4.68 30.47
N LEU A 174 6.16 5.59 30.33
CA LEU A 174 6.33 6.38 29.11
C LEU A 174 6.64 5.51 27.88
N ARG A 175 7.51 4.52 28.03
CA ARG A 175 7.83 3.57 26.95
C ARG A 175 6.61 2.74 26.56
N LEU A 176 5.76 2.35 27.51
CA LEU A 176 4.50 1.66 27.23
C LEU A 176 3.55 2.54 26.41
N TYR A 177 3.34 3.80 26.81
CA TYR A 177 2.50 4.74 26.07
C TYR A 177 3.03 5.06 24.66
N GLU A 178 4.35 5.09 24.49
CA GLU A 178 4.95 5.22 23.15
C GLU A 178 4.70 3.97 22.30
N SER A 179 4.76 2.78 22.91
CA SER A 179 4.49 1.52 22.22
C SER A 179 3.04 1.39 21.74
N THR A 180 2.08 2.01 22.44
CA THR A 180 0.67 2.09 22.02
C THR A 180 0.43 3.09 20.89
N GLY A 181 1.48 3.79 20.41
CA GLY A 181 1.39 4.70 19.28
C GLY A 181 1.00 6.13 19.67
N VAL A 182 1.06 6.48 20.97
CA VAL A 182 0.79 7.83 21.46
C VAL A 182 2.12 8.55 21.66
N LYS A 183 2.35 9.62 20.90
CA LYS A 183 3.54 10.48 21.05
C LYS A 183 3.12 11.87 21.48
N PHE A 184 3.70 12.34 22.58
CA PHE A 184 3.47 13.69 23.07
C PHE A 184 4.57 14.63 22.59
N ASN A 185 4.20 15.68 21.85
CA ASN A 185 5.12 16.72 21.43
C ASN A 185 5.01 17.93 22.36
N LYS A 186 5.98 18.05 23.28
CA LYS A 186 6.05 19.12 24.28
C LYS A 186 6.24 20.52 23.69
N SER A 187 6.80 20.62 22.48
CA SER A 187 7.09 21.92 21.86
C SER A 187 5.84 22.62 21.33
N ASN A 188 4.83 21.86 20.89
CA ASN A 188 3.60 22.39 20.31
C ASN A 188 2.36 22.11 21.17
N ASN A 189 2.50 21.42 22.30
CA ASN A 189 1.39 20.86 23.08
C ASN A 189 0.43 20.01 22.22
N GLU A 190 0.98 19.12 21.41
CA GLU A 190 0.22 18.26 20.50
C GLU A 190 0.40 16.77 20.86
N ILE A 191 -0.70 16.02 20.91
CA ILE A 191 -0.69 14.56 21.02
C ILE A 191 -0.83 14.00 19.60
N ILE A 192 0.15 13.21 19.19
CA ILE A 192 0.14 12.49 17.92
C ILE A 192 -0.27 11.04 18.23
N ILE A 193 -1.39 10.61 17.67
CA ILE A 193 -1.91 9.25 17.79
C ILE A 193 -1.68 8.54 16.45
N LEU A 194 -0.86 7.50 16.47
CA LEU A 194 -0.54 6.69 15.30
C LEU A 194 -1.31 5.37 15.37
N ASN A 195 -2.35 5.25 14.53
CA ASN A 195 -3.10 4.01 14.43
C ASN A 195 -2.35 3.01 13.55
N LYS A 196 -1.83 1.94 14.16
CA LYS A 196 -1.01 0.93 13.46
C LYS A 196 -1.78 0.11 12.40
N LYS A 197 -3.11 0.04 12.48
CA LYS A 197 -3.94 -0.73 11.54
C LYS A 197 -4.25 0.05 10.26
N ASN A 198 -4.50 1.34 10.39
CA ASN A 198 -4.93 2.19 9.28
C ASN A 198 -3.82 3.09 8.73
N ASN A 199 -2.62 3.08 9.34
CA ASN A 199 -1.48 3.95 9.01
C ASN A 199 -1.84 5.44 8.94
N GLN A 200 -2.79 5.86 9.78
CA GLN A 200 -3.28 7.24 9.89
C GLN A 200 -2.71 7.88 11.15
N THR A 201 -2.21 9.12 11.00
CA THR A 201 -1.73 9.95 12.10
C THR A 201 -2.76 11.03 12.42
N ASN A 202 -3.30 11.01 13.63
CA ASN A 202 -4.18 12.06 14.13
C ASN A 202 -3.40 12.97 15.08
N ILE A 203 -3.57 14.28 14.92
CA ILE A 203 -2.92 15.29 15.75
C ILE A 203 -4.02 15.97 16.58
N LEU A 204 -3.89 15.89 17.90
CA LEU A 204 -4.77 16.56 18.85
C LEU A 204 -3.99 17.69 19.54
N LYS A 205 -4.47 18.93 19.43
CA LYS A 205 -3.87 20.09 20.11
C LYS A 205 -4.43 20.20 21.52
N VAL A 206 -3.57 20.05 22.53
CA VAL A 206 -3.92 20.16 23.96
C VAL A 206 -3.40 21.50 24.48
N GLY A 207 -4.00 22.59 24.01
CA GLY A 207 -3.56 23.96 24.35
C GLY A 207 -4.70 24.90 24.72
N ASN A 208 -5.90 24.65 24.19
CA ASN A 208 -7.07 25.45 24.49
C ASN A 208 -7.99 24.56 25.34
N ASN A 209 -8.53 25.11 26.43
CA ASN A 209 -9.47 24.44 27.34
C ASN A 209 -10.85 24.16 26.67
N GLU A 210 -10.84 23.87 25.36
CA GLU A 210 -11.99 23.67 24.48
C GLU A 210 -12.56 22.25 24.61
N TYR A 211 -11.76 21.29 25.09
CA TYR A 211 -12.15 19.89 25.22
C TYR A 211 -12.03 19.43 26.66
N SER A 212 -13.06 18.72 27.15
CA SER A 212 -13.04 18.08 28.46
C SER A 212 -12.06 16.90 28.47
N ASP A 213 -11.42 16.65 29.61
CA ASP A 213 -10.57 15.49 29.85
C ASP A 213 -11.27 14.17 29.48
N TYR A 214 -12.58 14.08 29.69
CA TYR A 214 -13.39 12.93 29.30
C TYR A 214 -13.46 12.75 27.77
N PHE A 215 -13.61 13.84 27.03
CA PHE A 215 -13.62 13.81 25.57
C PHE A 215 -12.25 13.43 25.01
N ILE A 216 -11.18 14.00 25.58
CA ILE A 216 -9.80 13.70 25.18
C ILE A 216 -9.50 12.21 25.41
N SER A 217 -9.88 11.66 26.57
CA SER A 217 -9.66 10.25 26.88
C SER A 217 -10.39 9.33 25.90
N ASN A 218 -11.69 9.54 25.68
CA ASN A 218 -12.46 8.72 24.73
C ASN A 218 -11.92 8.83 23.29
N PHE A 219 -11.54 10.04 22.87
CA PHE A 219 -10.97 10.25 21.54
C PHE A 219 -9.65 9.49 21.33
N ILE A 220 -8.81 9.43 22.37
CA ILE A 220 -7.57 8.66 22.33
C ILE A 220 -7.87 7.16 22.27
N TRP A 221 -8.79 6.66 23.11
CA TRP A 221 -9.14 5.24 23.16
C TRP A 221 -9.82 4.73 21.89
N ASP A 222 -10.64 5.54 21.22
CA ASP A 222 -11.31 5.17 19.96
C ASP A 222 -10.33 5.05 18.77
N ARG A 223 -9.12 5.63 18.89
CA ARG A 223 -8.18 5.80 17.76
C ARG A 223 -6.89 5.01 17.88
N ILE A 224 -6.59 4.40 19.02
CA ILE A 224 -5.50 3.42 19.23
C ILE A 224 -5.94 2.04 18.72
#